data_AF-A0A674A2I1-F1
#
_entry.id   AF-A0A674A2I1-F1
#
_cell.length_a   1.000
_cell.length_b   1.000
_cell.length_c   1.000
_cell.angle_alpha   90.00
_cell.angle_beta   90.00
_cell.angle_gamma   90.00
#
_symmetry.space_group_name_H-M   'P 1'
#
loop_
_entity.id
_entity.type
_entity.pdbx_description
1 polymer ?
#
loop_
_entity_poly.entity_id
_entity_poly.type
_entity_poly.pdbx_seq_one_letter_code
_entity_poly.pdbx_strand_id
1 'polypeptide(L)'
;MTDYAEEQRNELEAIESIYPDSFTVLSEVPTSFTITVTSDAGENDETVEVTLQFTYVEKYPDEVPLWEIYSQENLEDSDAEGILTLLQQQAEENLGMVMIFTLVTAVQDKLNELVDEIKNRREEEKRRKEEAAEEAEKVLFQGTVVTIENFLSWKAKFELEMAELRRKRQKEEEQSTPILVLSSHNYQTFPPILQLQSGTLKSLS
;
A
#
# COMPACT_ATOMS: atom_id res chain seq x y z
N MET A 1 29.15 -15.61 50.75
CA MET A 1 28.87 -14.32 50.10
C MET A 1 29.08 -14.62 48.64
N THR A 2 28.00 -14.60 47.86
CA THR A 2 28.07 -14.85 46.42
C THR A 2 28.87 -13.72 45.80
N ASP A 3 29.90 -14.03 45.01
CA ASP A 3 30.67 -13.03 44.29
C ASP A 3 30.00 -12.80 42.94
N TYR A 4 29.00 -11.90 42.94
CA TYR A 4 28.22 -11.57 41.76
C TYR A 4 29.09 -11.06 40.60
N ALA A 5 30.17 -10.34 40.90
CA ALA A 5 31.07 -9.82 39.88
C ALA A 5 31.88 -10.93 39.20
N GLU A 6 32.29 -11.95 39.95
CA GLU A 6 32.93 -13.14 39.39
C GLU A 6 31.95 -13.92 38.50
N GLU A 7 30.71 -14.15 38.93
CA GLU A 7 29.69 -14.85 38.14
C GLU A 7 29.36 -14.11 36.84
N GLN A 8 29.14 -12.79 36.92
CA GLN A 8 28.88 -11.93 35.76
C GLN A 8 30.02 -11.98 34.74
N ARG A 9 31.27 -11.95 35.20
CA ARG A 9 32.45 -12.03 34.32
C ARG A 9 32.57 -13.40 33.65
N ASN A 10 32.37 -14.47 34.42
CA ASN A 10 32.46 -15.83 33.90
C ASN A 10 31.36 -16.10 32.87
N GLU A 11 30.13 -15.61 33.11
CA GLU A 11 29.04 -15.72 32.13
C GLU A 11 29.34 -14.88 30.88
N LEU A 12 29.81 -13.63 31.04
CA LEU A 12 30.14 -12.77 29.89
C LEU A 12 31.16 -13.42 28.96
N GLU A 13 32.24 -13.99 29.51
CA GLU A 13 33.27 -14.69 28.74
C GLU A 13 32.69 -15.93 28.04
N ALA A 14 31.80 -16.67 28.70
CA ALA A 14 31.13 -17.82 28.11
C ALA A 14 30.23 -17.40 26.93
N ILE A 15 29.42 -16.35 27.10
CA ILE A 15 28.54 -15.82 26.07
C ILE A 15 29.32 -15.28 24.87
N GLU A 16 30.42 -14.54 25.11
CA GLU A 16 31.32 -14.06 24.06
C GLU A 16 31.90 -15.23 23.24
N SER A 17 32.24 -16.34 23.90
CA SER A 17 32.72 -17.55 23.21
C SER A 17 31.62 -18.32 22.47
N ILE A 18 30.37 -18.26 22.94
CA ILE A 18 29.24 -18.96 22.29
C ILE A 18 28.78 -18.17 21.05
N TYR A 19 28.76 -16.84 21.14
CA TYR A 19 28.23 -15.95 20.10
C TYR A 19 29.28 -14.94 19.59
N PRO A 20 30.45 -15.38 19.08
CA PRO A 20 31.54 -14.47 18.74
C PRO A 20 31.18 -13.46 17.63
N ASP A 21 30.28 -13.83 16.73
CA ASP A 21 29.88 -13.00 15.58
C ASP A 21 28.65 -12.12 15.87
N SER A 22 27.87 -12.44 16.91
CA SER A 22 26.59 -11.80 17.23
C SER A 22 26.59 -11.07 18.57
N PHE A 23 27.73 -11.05 19.28
CA PHE A 23 27.89 -10.41 20.58
C PHE A 23 28.68 -9.09 20.44
N THR A 24 28.27 -8.05 21.16
CA THR A 24 29.00 -6.78 21.19
C THR A 24 28.90 -6.12 22.57
N VAL A 25 30.04 -5.80 23.18
CA VAL A 25 30.07 -5.07 24.45
C VAL A 25 29.83 -3.57 24.21
N LEU A 26 28.90 -2.98 24.97
CA LEU A 26 28.60 -1.55 24.92
C LEU A 26 29.29 -0.75 26.05
N SER A 27 29.33 -1.31 27.25
CA SER A 27 29.90 -0.68 28.45
C SER A 27 30.40 -1.74 29.43
N GLU A 28 31.40 -1.38 30.24
CA GLU A 28 31.96 -2.24 31.29
C GLU A 28 31.42 -1.90 32.68
N VAL A 29 30.88 -0.69 32.91
CA VAL A 29 30.37 -0.25 34.23
C VAL A 29 29.14 0.66 34.06
N PRO A 30 27.92 0.18 34.38
CA PRO A 30 27.57 -1.24 34.54
C PRO A 30 27.83 -2.01 33.23
N THR A 31 28.16 -3.29 33.34
CA THR A 31 28.40 -4.15 32.17
C THR A 31 27.13 -4.25 31.34
N SER A 32 27.19 -3.78 30.10
CA SER A 32 26.10 -3.84 29.15
C SER A 32 26.61 -4.30 27.79
N PHE A 33 25.86 -5.19 27.14
CA PHE A 33 26.22 -5.79 25.86
C PHE A 33 24.97 -6.10 25.05
N THR A 34 25.14 -6.30 23.75
CA THR A 34 24.08 -6.70 22.84
C THR A 34 24.34 -8.10 22.31
N ILE A 35 23.27 -8.86 22.11
CA ILE A 35 23.27 -10.15 21.41
C ILE A 35 22.23 -10.08 20.31
N THR A 36 22.67 -10.34 19.09
CA THR A 36 21.79 -10.51 17.93
C THR A 36 21.38 -11.97 17.80
N VAL A 37 20.08 -12.22 17.75
CA VAL A 37 19.47 -13.54 17.64
C VAL A 37 18.66 -13.56 16.35
N THR A 38 18.98 -14.50 15.47
CA THR A 38 18.37 -14.63 14.14
C THR A 38 17.71 -15.99 14.04
N SER A 39 16.47 -16.06 13.56
CA SER A 39 15.79 -17.34 13.33
C SER A 39 16.53 -18.19 12.32
N ASP A 40 16.25 -19.49 12.35
CA ASP A 40 16.61 -20.37 11.24
C ASP A 40 15.96 -19.88 9.94
N ALA A 41 16.65 -20.16 8.82
CA ALA A 41 16.14 -19.83 7.49
C ALA A 41 14.83 -20.57 7.24
N GLY A 42 13.74 -19.82 7.09
CA GLY A 42 12.46 -20.36 6.69
C GLY A 42 12.50 -20.95 5.29
N GLU A 43 11.38 -21.52 4.84
CA GLU A 43 11.27 -22.25 3.57
C GLU A 43 11.64 -21.42 2.31
N ASN A 44 11.67 -20.08 2.42
CA ASN A 44 12.02 -19.13 1.36
C ASN A 44 13.30 -18.32 1.64
N ASP A 45 14.15 -18.75 2.58
CA ASP A 45 15.32 -17.98 3.03
C ASP A 45 14.95 -16.67 3.76
N GLU A 46 13.70 -16.55 4.22
CA GLU A 46 13.28 -15.46 5.10
C GLU A 46 13.69 -15.78 6.54
N THR A 47 14.26 -14.79 7.22
CA THR A 47 14.63 -14.85 8.64
C THR A 47 14.05 -13.67 9.39
N VAL A 48 13.79 -13.87 10.68
CA VAL A 48 13.47 -12.81 11.63
C VAL A 48 14.65 -12.61 12.57
N GLU A 49 14.90 -11.38 12.98
CA GLU A 49 16.05 -11.05 13.80
C GLU A 49 15.68 -10.06 14.89
N VAL A 50 16.24 -10.25 16.07
CA VAL A 50 16.16 -9.31 17.19
C VAL A 50 17.52 -9.12 17.82
N THR A 51 17.89 -7.88 18.08
CA THR A 51 19.07 -7.53 18.86
C THR A 51 18.62 -7.11 20.25
N LEU A 52 19.02 -7.89 21.25
CA LEU A 52 18.71 -7.64 22.65
C LEU A 52 19.91 -7.02 23.33
N GLN A 53 19.69 -5.91 24.02
CA GLN A 53 20.67 -5.32 24.93
C GLN A 53 20.41 -5.83 26.34
N PHE A 54 21.43 -6.40 26.98
CA PHE A 54 21.40 -6.78 28.39
C PHE A 54 22.31 -5.87 29.21
N THR A 55 21.89 -5.53 30.43
CA THR A 55 22.70 -4.80 31.40
C THR A 55 22.65 -5.51 32.75
N TYR A 56 23.82 -5.86 33.28
CA TYR A 56 23.91 -6.50 34.58
C TYR A 56 23.58 -5.53 35.71
N VAL A 57 22.82 -6.03 36.69
CA VAL A 57 22.55 -5.33 37.96
C VAL A 57 23.50 -5.84 39.05
N GLU A 58 23.68 -5.06 40.12
CA GLU A 58 24.67 -5.35 41.17
C GLU A 58 24.47 -6.72 41.84
N LYS A 59 23.24 -7.23 41.87
CA LYS A 59 22.86 -8.50 42.51
C LYS A 59 22.55 -9.62 41.53
N TYR A 60 22.80 -9.44 40.23
CA TYR A 60 22.62 -10.51 39.27
C TYR A 60 23.61 -11.65 39.58
N PRO A 61 23.18 -12.94 39.61
CA PRO A 61 21.90 -13.46 39.09
C PRO A 61 20.74 -13.61 40.09
N ASP A 62 20.88 -13.14 41.33
CA ASP A 62 19.78 -13.16 42.32
C ASP A 62 18.69 -12.12 42.01
N GLU A 63 19.01 -11.11 41.21
CA GLU A 63 18.06 -10.18 40.61
C GLU A 63 18.16 -10.26 39.08
N VAL A 64 17.03 -10.07 38.40
CA VAL A 64 16.96 -10.13 36.93
C VAL A 64 17.82 -9.03 36.29
N PRO A 65 18.47 -9.29 35.14
CA PRO A 65 19.18 -8.26 34.40
C PRO A 65 18.17 -7.26 33.81
N LEU A 66 18.65 -6.09 33.39
CA LEU A 66 17.83 -5.19 32.56
C LEU A 66 17.99 -5.60 31.11
N TRP A 67 16.89 -5.66 30.35
CA TRP A 67 16.93 -5.92 28.92
C TRP A 67 16.07 -4.93 28.14
N GLU A 68 16.52 -4.62 26.94
CA GLU A 68 15.82 -3.76 25.98
C GLU A 68 16.01 -4.31 24.56
N ILE A 69 15.02 -4.12 23.69
CA ILE A 69 15.15 -4.42 22.27
C ILE A 69 15.89 -3.25 21.62
N TYR A 70 17.11 -3.50 21.17
CA TYR A 70 17.95 -2.51 20.50
C TYR A 70 17.54 -2.34 19.02
N SER A 71 17.24 -3.45 18.35
CA SER A 71 16.72 -3.47 16.99
C SER A 71 15.89 -4.74 16.74
N GLN A 72 14.96 -4.67 15.81
CA GLN A 72 14.18 -5.82 15.34
C GLN A 72 14.02 -5.72 13.81
N GLU A 73 14.19 -6.85 13.11
CA GLU A 73 13.98 -6.97 11.68
C GLU A 73 12.95 -8.05 11.37
N ASN A 74 12.05 -7.78 10.43
CA ASN A 74 10.96 -8.65 10.02
C ASN A 74 9.96 -9.05 11.13
N LEU A 75 9.97 -8.35 12.27
CA LEU A 75 9.06 -8.53 13.40
C LEU A 75 8.09 -7.35 13.53
N GLU A 76 6.83 -7.62 13.88
CA GLU A 76 5.87 -6.59 14.28
C GLU A 76 6.02 -6.25 15.78
N ASP A 77 5.55 -5.07 16.18
CA ASP A 77 5.62 -4.62 17.58
C ASP A 77 4.89 -5.57 18.53
N SER A 78 3.79 -6.20 18.10
CA SER A 78 3.09 -7.23 18.88
C SER A 78 3.94 -8.46 19.14
N ASP A 79 4.77 -8.84 18.17
CA ASP A 79 5.64 -10.01 18.26
C ASP A 79 6.78 -9.71 19.24
N ALA A 80 7.33 -8.49 19.18
CA ALA A 80 8.32 -7.98 20.11
C ALA A 80 7.82 -7.91 21.57
N GLU A 81 6.58 -7.46 21.79
CA GLU A 81 5.93 -7.50 23.12
C GLU A 81 5.81 -8.94 23.66
N GLY A 82 5.51 -9.90 22.77
CA GLY A 82 5.49 -11.33 23.09
C GLY A 82 6.85 -11.85 23.56
N ILE A 83 7.93 -11.45 22.88
CA ILE A 83 9.31 -11.79 23.25
C ILE A 83 9.68 -11.20 24.62
N LEU A 84 9.34 -9.94 24.87
CA LEU A 84 9.58 -9.30 26.18
C LEU A 84 8.85 -10.01 27.33
N THR A 85 7.61 -10.44 27.07
CA THR A 85 6.82 -11.21 28.04
C THR A 85 7.45 -12.57 28.33
N LEU A 86 7.94 -13.26 27.30
CA LEU A 86 8.67 -14.52 27.43
C LEU A 86 9.96 -14.34 28.24
N LEU A 87 10.75 -13.31 27.93
CA LEU A 87 11.97 -12.98 28.66
C LEU A 87 11.70 -12.73 30.14
N GLN A 88 10.66 -11.98 30.47
CA GLN A 88 10.26 -11.74 31.87
C GLN A 88 9.94 -13.05 32.60
N GLN A 89 9.15 -13.94 31.98
CA GLN A 89 8.81 -15.23 32.58
C GLN A 89 10.06 -16.09 32.80
N GLN A 90 10.91 -16.21 31.79
CA GLN A 90 12.13 -17.00 31.87
C GLN A 90 13.11 -16.43 32.91
N ALA A 91 13.21 -15.11 33.05
CA ALA A 91 14.07 -14.48 34.03
C ALA A 91 13.61 -14.77 35.46
N GLU A 92 12.30 -14.72 35.73
CA GLU A 92 11.74 -15.03 37.05
C GLU A 92 11.91 -16.52 37.44
N GLU A 93 11.79 -17.43 36.47
CA GLU A 93 11.95 -18.87 36.69
C GLU A 93 13.42 -19.27 36.94
N ASN A 94 14.38 -18.51 36.40
CA ASN A 94 15.81 -18.80 36.49
C ASN A 94 16.57 -17.92 37.51
N LEU A 95 15.87 -17.26 38.43
CA LEU A 95 16.49 -16.49 39.50
C LEU A 95 17.44 -17.33 40.36
N GLY A 96 18.58 -16.74 40.73
CA GLY A 96 19.61 -17.39 41.55
C GLY A 96 20.64 -18.19 40.74
N MET A 97 20.58 -18.13 39.41
CA MET A 97 21.64 -18.63 38.53
C MET A 97 21.78 -17.79 37.27
N VAL A 98 22.98 -17.78 36.69
CA VAL A 98 23.26 -17.14 35.40
C VAL A 98 22.28 -17.63 34.33
N MET A 99 21.61 -16.69 33.65
CA MET A 99 20.43 -16.95 32.82
C MET A 99 20.50 -16.34 31.41
N ILE A 100 21.53 -15.57 31.05
CA ILE A 100 21.60 -14.90 29.73
C ILE A 100 21.52 -15.93 28.60
N PHE A 101 22.26 -17.04 28.71
CA PHE A 101 22.19 -18.11 27.71
C PHE A 101 20.77 -18.69 27.60
N THR A 102 20.11 -18.92 28.73
CA THR A 102 18.74 -19.44 28.79
C THR A 102 17.77 -18.47 28.12
N LEU A 103 17.88 -17.17 28.41
CA LEU A 103 17.07 -16.12 27.81
C LEU A 103 17.27 -16.06 26.29
N VAL A 104 18.52 -16.04 25.83
CA VAL A 104 18.85 -16.02 24.40
C VAL A 104 18.30 -17.27 23.69
N THR A 105 18.43 -18.45 24.31
CA THR A 105 17.90 -19.70 23.74
C THR A 105 16.37 -19.68 23.65
N ALA A 106 15.68 -19.19 24.70
CA ALA A 106 14.23 -19.06 24.67
C ALA A 106 13.74 -18.08 23.59
N VAL A 107 14.47 -16.98 23.38
CA VAL A 107 14.20 -16.03 22.30
C VAL A 107 14.43 -16.68 20.94
N GLN A 108 15.54 -17.42 20.77
CA GLN A 108 15.83 -18.15 19.54
C GLN A 108 14.69 -19.10 19.16
N ASP A 109 14.21 -19.90 20.10
CA ASP A 109 13.08 -20.80 19.89
C ASP A 109 11.81 -20.02 19.52
N LYS A 110 11.55 -18.89 20.18
CA LYS A 110 10.39 -18.05 19.88
C LYS A 110 10.46 -17.41 18.50
N LEU A 111 11.63 -16.97 18.06
CA LEU A 111 11.82 -16.43 16.71
C LEU A 111 11.57 -17.50 15.64
N ASN A 112 11.99 -18.74 15.89
CA ASN A 112 11.72 -19.87 15.02
C ASN A 112 10.23 -20.22 14.93
N GLU A 113 9.44 -19.96 15.97
CA GLU A 113 7.97 -20.06 15.86
C GLU A 113 7.39 -18.89 15.06
N LEU A 114 7.87 -17.67 15.32
CA LEU A 114 7.36 -16.46 14.70
C LEU A 114 7.61 -16.40 13.20
N VAL A 115 8.74 -16.91 12.70
CA VAL A 115 9.03 -16.92 11.26
C VAL A 115 7.94 -17.68 10.47
N ASP A 116 7.44 -18.79 11.01
CA ASP A 116 6.36 -19.58 10.42
C ASP A 116 5.01 -18.85 10.50
N GLU A 117 4.72 -18.19 11.63
CA GLU A 117 3.48 -17.41 11.82
C GLU A 117 3.42 -16.18 10.91
N ILE A 118 4.53 -15.43 10.80
CA ILE A 118 4.65 -14.24 9.96
C ILE A 118 4.43 -14.59 8.49
N LYS A 119 4.98 -15.71 8.02
CA LYS A 119 4.73 -16.22 6.68
C LYS A 119 3.23 -16.45 6.44
N ASN A 120 2.58 -17.18 7.35
CA ASN A 120 1.14 -17.46 7.24
C ASN A 120 0.30 -16.17 7.22
N ARG A 121 0.64 -15.18 8.05
CA ARG A 121 -0.01 -13.86 8.09
C ARG A 121 0.16 -13.12 6.76
N ARG A 122 1.38 -13.07 6.21
CA ARG A 122 1.69 -12.40 4.93
C ARG A 122 0.97 -13.05 3.75
N GLU A 123 0.95 -14.39 3.68
CA GLU A 123 0.26 -15.11 2.61
C GLU A 123 -1.26 -14.89 2.66
N GLU A 124 -1.85 -14.91 3.85
CA GLU A 124 -3.27 -14.65 4.06
C GLU A 124 -3.65 -13.21 3.69
N GLU A 125 -2.85 -12.22 4.09
CA GLU A 125 -3.07 -10.82 3.73
C GLU A 125 -2.97 -10.58 2.23
N LYS A 126 -1.98 -11.21 1.58
CA LYS A 126 -1.85 -11.15 0.12
C LYS A 126 -3.09 -11.72 -0.56
N ARG A 127 -3.57 -12.89 -0.12
CA ARG A 127 -4.77 -13.52 -0.67
C ARG A 127 -6.00 -12.64 -0.50
N ARG A 128 -6.20 -12.06 0.69
CA ARG A 128 -7.32 -11.14 0.96
C ARG A 128 -7.27 -9.89 0.10
N LYS A 129 -6.08 -9.34 -0.12
CA LYS A 129 -5.89 -8.15 -0.95
C LYS A 129 -6.16 -8.45 -2.43
N GLU A 130 -5.75 -9.62 -2.91
CA GLU A 130 -6.05 -10.10 -4.26
C GLU A 130 -7.55 -10.32 -4.46
N GLU A 131 -8.24 -10.97 -3.51
CA GLU A 131 -9.69 -11.16 -3.53
C GLU A 131 -10.45 -9.82 -3.54
N ALA A 132 -10.06 -8.87 -2.68
CA ALA A 132 -10.67 -7.55 -2.63
C ALA A 132 -10.43 -6.73 -3.92
N ALA A 133 -9.25 -6.89 -4.53
CA ALA A 133 -8.94 -6.26 -5.82
C ALA A 133 -9.77 -6.87 -6.95
N GLU A 134 -9.94 -8.20 -6.98
CA GLU A 134 -10.78 -8.89 -7.95
C GLU A 134 -12.26 -8.50 -7.78
N GLU A 135 -12.75 -8.36 -6.54
CA GLU A 135 -14.10 -7.85 -6.28
C GLU A 135 -14.27 -6.40 -6.74
N ALA A 136 -13.29 -5.53 -6.46
CA ALA A 136 -13.31 -4.14 -6.94
C ALA A 136 -13.29 -4.08 -8.48
N GLU A 137 -12.51 -4.95 -9.13
CA GLU A 137 -12.50 -5.07 -10.59
C GLU A 137 -13.83 -5.62 -11.12
N LYS A 138 -14.43 -6.62 -10.49
CA LYS A 138 -15.77 -7.13 -10.84
C LYS A 138 -16.84 -6.06 -10.70
N VAL A 139 -16.79 -5.22 -9.66
CA VAL A 139 -17.70 -4.08 -9.47
C VAL A 139 -17.47 -3.01 -10.52
N LEU A 140 -16.21 -2.71 -10.88
CA LEU A 140 -15.89 -1.76 -11.94
C LEU A 140 -16.30 -2.28 -13.33
N PHE A 141 -16.15 -3.58 -13.56
CA PHE A 141 -16.44 -4.25 -14.84
C PHE A 141 -17.94 -4.51 -15.04
N GLN A 142 -18.70 -4.72 -13.96
CA GLN A 142 -20.16 -4.65 -13.98
C GLN A 142 -20.59 -3.20 -14.17
N GLY A 143 -20.50 -2.72 -15.42
CA GLY A 143 -20.97 -1.40 -15.80
C GLY A 143 -22.39 -1.12 -15.30
N THR A 144 -22.70 0.15 -15.03
CA THR A 144 -24.02 0.58 -14.54
C THR A 144 -25.11 -0.02 -15.41
N VAL A 145 -25.90 -0.95 -14.85
CA VAL A 145 -27.09 -1.47 -15.52
C VAL A 145 -27.92 -0.30 -16.04
N VAL A 146 -28.27 -0.33 -17.32
CA VAL A 146 -29.11 0.72 -17.92
C VAL A 146 -30.52 0.56 -17.35
N THR A 147 -30.74 1.13 -16.17
CA THR A 147 -32.07 1.28 -15.58
C THR A 147 -32.82 2.37 -16.35
N ILE A 148 -34.16 2.32 -16.32
CA ILE A 148 -35.01 3.32 -16.99
C ILE A 148 -34.65 4.75 -16.54
N GLU A 149 -34.28 4.92 -15.27
CA GLU A 149 -33.83 6.19 -14.69
C GLU A 149 -32.50 6.67 -15.28
N ASN A 150 -31.56 5.76 -15.53
CA ASN A 150 -30.28 6.07 -16.16
C ASN A 150 -30.46 6.42 -17.64
N PHE A 151 -31.35 5.69 -18.35
CA PHE A 151 -31.75 6.01 -19.71
C PHE A 151 -32.45 7.37 -19.81
N LEU A 152 -33.36 7.70 -18.90
CA LEU A 152 -34.04 8.99 -18.86
C LEU A 152 -33.08 10.15 -18.59
N SER A 153 -32.13 9.96 -17.66
CA SER A 153 -31.10 10.96 -17.37
C SER A 153 -30.16 11.19 -18.55
N TRP A 154 -29.81 10.11 -19.26
CA TRP A 154 -28.99 10.19 -20.46
C TRP A 154 -29.75 10.82 -21.64
N LYS A 155 -31.02 10.42 -21.82
CA LYS A 155 -31.94 11.01 -22.81
C LYS A 155 -32.14 12.50 -22.56
N ALA A 156 -32.31 12.92 -21.30
CA ALA A 156 -32.44 14.33 -20.94
C ALA A 156 -31.18 15.12 -21.30
N LYS A 157 -29.99 14.60 -21.00
CA LYS A 157 -28.71 15.23 -21.40
C LYS A 157 -28.58 15.32 -22.92
N PHE A 158 -28.92 14.26 -23.64
CA PHE A 158 -28.88 14.23 -25.10
C PHE A 158 -29.87 15.21 -25.74
N GLU A 159 -31.11 15.28 -25.24
CA GLU A 159 -32.11 16.24 -25.71
C GLU A 159 -31.67 17.69 -25.46
N LEU A 160 -31.00 17.94 -24.34
CA LEU A 160 -30.44 19.25 -23.99
C LEU A 160 -29.29 19.64 -24.93
N GLU A 161 -28.37 18.71 -25.23
CA GLU A 161 -27.27 18.90 -26.17
C GLU A 161 -27.77 19.14 -27.60
N MET A 162 -28.79 18.39 -28.04
CA MET A 162 -29.42 18.57 -29.36
C MET A 162 -30.18 19.89 -29.47
N ALA A 163 -30.85 20.32 -28.40
CA ALA A 163 -31.50 21.62 -28.36
C ALA A 163 -30.49 22.77 -28.45
N GLU A 164 -29.34 22.64 -27.80
CA GLU A 164 -28.27 23.63 -27.86
C GLU A 164 -27.63 23.69 -29.26
N LEU A 165 -27.40 22.55 -29.90
CA LEU A 165 -26.89 22.47 -31.27
C LEU A 165 -27.86 23.09 -32.28
N ARG A 166 -29.17 22.80 -32.16
CA ARG A 166 -30.21 23.41 -33.00
C ARG A 166 -30.27 24.93 -32.81
N ARG A 167 -30.15 25.41 -31.57
CA ARG A 167 -30.11 26.84 -31.26
C ARG A 167 -28.85 27.52 -31.81
N LYS A 168 -27.71 26.84 -31.85
CA LYS A 168 -26.49 27.35 -32.52
C LYS A 168 -26.66 27.45 -34.03
N ARG A 169 -27.22 26.41 -34.67
CA ARG A 169 -27.48 26.39 -36.12
C ARG A 169 -28.47 27.48 -36.56
N GLN A 170 -29.54 27.72 -35.79
CA GLN A 170 -30.49 28.79 -36.08
C GLN A 170 -29.88 30.19 -35.96
N LYS A 171 -28.97 30.39 -35.00
CA LYS A 171 -28.24 31.66 -34.86
C LYS A 171 -27.23 31.89 -35.98
N GLU A 172 -26.61 30.83 -36.50
CA GLU A 172 -25.73 30.89 -37.68
C GLU A 172 -26.52 31.16 -38.98
N GLU A 173 -27.71 30.56 -39.11
CA GLU A 173 -28.64 30.81 -40.22
C GLU A 173 -29.25 32.23 -40.17
N GLU A 174 -29.54 32.78 -38.98
CA GLU A 174 -30.01 34.17 -38.82
C GLU A 174 -28.91 35.21 -39.09
N GLN A 175 -27.64 34.91 -38.77
CA GLN A 175 -26.51 35.82 -39.02
C GLN A 175 -26.06 35.85 -40.50
N SER A 176 -26.56 34.95 -41.35
CA SER A 176 -26.16 34.82 -42.76
C SER A 176 -27.16 35.41 -43.76
N THR A 177 -28.14 36.21 -43.33
CA THR A 177 -29.11 36.90 -44.22
C THR A 177 -28.76 38.39 -44.45
N PRO A 178 -28.36 38.82 -45.68
CA PRO A 178 -28.23 40.25 -46.00
C PRO A 178 -29.58 40.85 -46.45
N ILE A 179 -29.98 41.96 -45.81
CA ILE A 179 -31.19 42.76 -46.10
C ILE A 179 -30.89 43.75 -47.23
N LEU A 180 -31.67 43.73 -48.33
CA LEU A 180 -31.97 44.93 -49.12
C LEU A 180 -33.38 44.86 -49.73
N VAL A 181 -34.24 45.80 -49.33
CA VAL A 181 -35.62 46.00 -49.81
C VAL A 181 -35.71 47.35 -50.52
N LEU A 182 -36.05 47.29 -51.83
CA LEU A 182 -36.89 48.16 -52.69
C LEU A 182 -36.70 49.70 -52.78
N SER A 183 -36.76 50.23 -54.01
CA SER A 183 -37.73 51.26 -54.47
C SER A 183 -37.50 51.64 -55.96
N SER A 184 -38.37 51.24 -56.90
CA SER A 184 -39.47 52.01 -57.55
C SER A 184 -39.07 52.88 -58.75
N HIS A 185 -39.67 52.65 -59.94
CA HIS A 185 -40.55 53.61 -60.64
C HIS A 185 -41.26 52.98 -61.87
N ASN A 186 -42.47 53.48 -62.09
CA ASN A 186 -43.63 53.05 -62.90
C ASN A 186 -43.46 53.45 -64.40
N TYR A 187 -44.02 52.81 -65.46
CA TYR A 187 -45.44 52.73 -65.84
C TYR A 187 -45.66 51.88 -67.13
N GLN A 188 -46.77 51.13 -67.15
CA GLN A 188 -47.80 50.98 -68.22
C GLN A 188 -47.56 50.27 -69.60
N THR A 189 -48.32 49.17 -69.77
CA THR A 189 -49.22 48.75 -70.90
C THR A 189 -48.77 48.11 -72.23
N PHE A 190 -49.32 46.89 -72.40
CA PHE A 190 -49.86 46.14 -73.57
C PHE A 190 -48.96 45.49 -74.66
N PRO A 191 -49.40 44.32 -75.23
CA PRO A 191 -48.60 43.30 -75.93
C PRO A 191 -49.01 43.18 -77.43
N PRO A 192 -48.93 42.03 -78.13
CA PRO A 192 -47.92 40.95 -78.27
C PRO A 192 -47.39 40.90 -79.74
N ILE A 193 -46.58 39.93 -80.23
CA ILE A 193 -47.05 38.73 -80.98
C ILE A 193 -45.89 38.14 -81.83
N LEU A 194 -45.78 36.80 -81.82
CA LEU A 194 -45.16 35.88 -82.84
C LEU A 194 -43.64 36.04 -83.10
N GLN A 195 -42.84 35.03 -83.41
CA GLN A 195 -43.00 33.59 -83.58
C GLN A 195 -41.59 32.99 -83.75
N LEU A 196 -41.51 31.68 -83.51
CA LEU A 196 -40.79 30.69 -84.34
C LEU A 196 -39.26 30.55 -84.29
N GLN A 197 -38.91 29.27 -84.09
CA GLN A 197 -37.87 28.48 -84.78
C GLN A 197 -36.45 28.64 -84.21
N SER A 198 -35.98 27.65 -83.45
CA SER A 198 -35.34 26.38 -83.89
C SER A 198 -33.83 26.56 -84.12
N GLY A 199 -33.02 25.64 -83.58
CA GLY A 199 -31.58 25.58 -83.85
C GLY A 199 -30.81 25.08 -82.62
N THR A 200 -30.67 23.77 -82.39
CA THR A 200 -29.66 22.87 -83.00
C THR A 200 -28.27 22.99 -82.36
N LEU A 201 -27.95 21.99 -81.53
CA LEU A 201 -26.72 21.17 -81.49
C LEU A 201 -25.32 21.83 -81.48
N LYS A 202 -24.52 21.45 -80.47
CA LYS A 202 -23.27 20.63 -80.53
C LYS A 202 -22.40 20.95 -79.30
N SER A 203 -21.99 19.96 -78.49
CA SER A 203 -20.78 19.11 -78.67
C SER A 203 -19.50 19.95 -78.61
N LEU A 204 -18.42 19.60 -77.94
CA LEU A 204 -17.90 18.30 -77.52
C LEU A 204 -16.65 18.61 -76.66
N SER A 205 -16.27 17.64 -75.82
CA SER A 205 -14.91 17.38 -75.29
C SER A 205 -14.28 18.36 -74.31
#